data_AF-A0A4R8IT30-F1
#
_entry.id   AF-A0A4R8IT30-F1
#
_cell.length_a   1.000
_cell.length_b   1.000
_cell.length_c   1.000
_cell.angle_alpha   90.00
_cell.angle_beta   90.00
_cell.angle_gamma   90.00
#
_symmetry.space_group_name_H-M   'P 1'
#
loop_
_entity.id
_entity.type
_entity.pdbx_description
1 polymer ?
#
loop_
_entity_poly.entity_id
_entity_poly.type
_entity_poly.pdbx_seq_one_letter_code
_entity_poly.pdbx_strand_id
1 'polypeptide(L)'
;MSDMNEHFLSHPDLRPYFDEIFPLLLAESDRGAVLLGVSKIDEYLKNFFENLVPESVSGKRRKEIFNYSGAFGTLSSKLDIALVCRLLSSEIVDAIHKMRKIRNDLAHQTLAFNLKDYQVQFYEVFSLIGPGVDVGINRMAVEAMMENMLTKLTNTENPIEEGKPLFEGKGEALEYLSQNGEVLKVLEEKRPRWELAIGVAIICGLILLYRDKISDSLDGNKTILSLLGSQ
;
A
#
# COMPACT_ATOMS: atom_id res chain seq x y z
N MET A 1 16.23 28.29 0.14
CA MET A 1 15.76 27.62 -1.09
C MET A 1 16.29 26.19 -1.04
N SER A 2 15.77 25.40 -0.09
CA SER A 2 16.14 24.01 0.15
C SER A 2 14.99 23.38 0.94
N ASP A 3 14.19 22.62 0.21
CA ASP A 3 13.39 21.46 0.63
C ASP A 3 12.31 21.31 -0.41
N MET A 4 12.70 20.71 -1.52
CA MET A 4 11.77 20.03 -2.39
C MET A 4 11.25 18.87 -1.55
N ASN A 5 10.13 19.11 -0.83
CA ASN A 5 9.45 18.19 0.08
C ASN A 5 9.70 16.74 -0.34
N GLU A 6 10.45 15.99 0.47
CA GLU A 6 10.70 14.58 0.22
C GLU A 6 9.34 13.89 0.07
N HIS A 7 9.11 13.28 -1.09
CA HIS A 7 7.81 12.70 -1.41
C HIS A 7 7.50 11.60 -0.39
N PHE A 8 6.28 11.53 0.16
CA PHE A 8 5.97 10.59 1.25
C PHE A 8 6.19 9.10 0.86
N LEU A 9 6.15 8.77 -0.43
CA LEU A 9 6.51 7.43 -0.94
C LEU A 9 8.03 7.13 -0.89
N SER A 10 8.87 8.14 -0.69
CA SER A 10 10.32 8.02 -0.49
C SER A 10 10.71 7.85 0.98
N HIS A 11 9.72 7.86 1.90
CA HIS A 11 9.95 7.73 3.33
C HIS A 11 10.77 6.46 3.65
N PRO A 12 11.85 6.54 4.47
CA PRO A 12 12.72 5.40 4.79
C PRO A 12 11.99 4.15 5.28
N ASP A 13 11.02 4.31 6.19
CA ASP A 13 10.21 3.21 6.72
C ASP A 13 9.23 2.58 5.69
N LEU A 14 9.11 3.16 4.50
CA LEU A 14 8.37 2.57 3.37
C LEU A 14 9.29 1.79 2.41
N ARG A 15 10.62 1.93 2.51
CA ARG A 15 11.55 1.18 1.65
C ARG A 15 11.38 -0.35 1.77
N PRO A 16 11.26 -0.94 2.97
CA PRO A 16 11.03 -2.39 3.09
C PRO A 16 9.74 -2.84 2.41
N TYR A 17 8.73 -1.96 2.32
CA TYR A 17 7.52 -2.26 1.58
C TYR A 17 7.81 -2.46 0.09
N PHE A 18 8.57 -1.55 -0.54
CA PHE A 18 8.91 -1.68 -1.96
C PHE A 18 9.89 -2.81 -2.25
N ASP A 19 10.86 -3.04 -1.38
CA ASP A 19 11.92 -4.03 -1.58
C ASP A 19 11.41 -5.46 -1.37
N GLU A 20 10.52 -5.67 -0.39
CA GLU A 20 10.11 -7.03 0.03
C GLU A 20 8.63 -7.30 -0.20
N ILE A 21 7.74 -6.37 0.18
CA ILE A 21 6.30 -6.62 0.22
C ILE A 21 5.65 -6.42 -1.15
N PHE A 22 6.07 -5.39 -1.89
CA PHE A 22 5.56 -5.09 -3.22
C PHE A 22 5.77 -6.27 -4.19
N PRO A 23 6.97 -6.83 -4.37
CA PRO A 23 7.15 -8.01 -5.21
C PRO A 23 6.38 -9.23 -4.70
N LEU A 24 6.26 -9.40 -3.37
CA LEU A 24 5.48 -10.49 -2.78
C LEU A 24 3.99 -10.37 -3.13
N LEU A 25 3.40 -9.19 -2.98
CA LEU A 25 2.01 -8.90 -3.37
C LEU A 25 1.74 -9.22 -4.84
N LEU A 26 2.69 -8.93 -5.73
CA LEU A 26 2.56 -9.22 -7.15
C LEU A 26 2.63 -10.71 -7.49
N ALA A 27 3.40 -11.48 -6.72
CA ALA A 27 3.57 -12.93 -6.88
C ALA A 27 2.43 -13.74 -6.25
N GLU A 28 1.71 -13.17 -5.29
CA GLU A 28 0.63 -13.83 -4.59
C GLU A 28 -0.60 -14.16 -5.47
N SER A 29 -1.41 -15.09 -4.97
CA SER A 29 -2.77 -15.25 -5.48
C SER A 29 -3.60 -13.99 -5.23
N ASP A 30 -4.69 -13.79 -5.97
CA ASP A 30 -5.59 -12.65 -5.78
C ASP A 30 -6.10 -12.53 -4.33
N ARG A 31 -6.38 -13.67 -3.68
CA ARG A 31 -6.72 -13.74 -2.25
C ARG A 31 -5.54 -13.37 -1.36
N GLY A 32 -4.39 -13.98 -1.62
CA GLY A 32 -3.16 -13.76 -0.86
C GLY A 32 -2.75 -12.30 -0.89
N ALA A 33 -2.82 -11.66 -2.05
CA ALA A 33 -2.47 -10.26 -2.24
C ALA A 33 -3.34 -9.33 -1.39
N VAL A 34 -4.67 -9.53 -1.35
CA VAL A 34 -5.54 -8.69 -0.51
C VAL A 34 -5.31 -8.96 0.97
N LEU A 35 -5.17 -10.23 1.38
CA LEU A 35 -4.91 -10.57 2.78
C LEU A 35 -3.60 -9.95 3.27
N LEU A 36 -2.53 -10.12 2.49
CA LEU A 36 -1.22 -9.56 2.78
C LEU A 36 -1.25 -8.03 2.79
N GLY A 37 -1.86 -7.41 1.78
CA GLY A 37 -1.93 -5.95 1.65
C GLY A 37 -2.63 -5.30 2.84
N VAL A 38 -3.79 -5.83 3.26
CA VAL A 38 -4.51 -5.30 4.42
C VAL A 38 -3.82 -5.66 5.73
N SER A 39 -3.12 -6.80 5.81
CA SER A 39 -2.27 -7.12 6.96
C SER A 39 -1.13 -6.11 7.09
N LYS A 40 -0.55 -5.65 5.98
CA LYS A 40 0.53 -4.68 6.01
C LYS A 40 0.04 -3.29 6.45
N ILE A 41 -1.14 -2.86 6.00
CA ILE A 41 -1.78 -1.63 6.51
C ILE A 41 -1.98 -1.71 8.04
N ASP A 42 -2.43 -2.86 8.55
CA ASP A 42 -2.63 -3.09 9.99
C ASP A 42 -1.31 -3.00 10.78
N GLU A 43 -0.22 -3.51 10.20
CA GLU A 43 1.13 -3.41 10.77
C GLU A 43 1.64 -1.96 10.79
N TYR A 44 1.47 -1.20 9.71
CA TYR A 44 1.83 0.23 9.69
C TYR A 44 1.00 1.03 10.72
N LEU A 45 -0.29 0.73 10.89
CA LEU A 45 -1.11 1.33 11.94
C LEU A 45 -0.66 0.92 13.35
N LYS A 46 -0.29 -0.35 13.55
CA LYS A 46 0.28 -0.79 14.82
C LYS A 46 1.55 -0.01 15.14
N ASN A 47 2.47 0.10 14.18
CA ASN A 47 3.72 0.84 14.34
C ASN A 47 3.46 2.33 14.56
N PHE A 48 2.48 2.92 13.87
CA PHE A 48 2.00 4.29 14.10
C PHE A 48 1.65 4.50 15.58
N PHE A 49 0.79 3.65 16.14
CA PHE A 49 0.40 3.76 17.54
C PHE A 49 1.52 3.43 18.50
N GLU A 50 2.38 2.46 18.20
CA GLU A 50 3.53 2.12 19.05
C GLU A 50 4.50 3.31 19.19
N ASN A 51 4.66 4.12 18.15
CA ASN A 51 5.47 5.34 18.18
C ASN A 51 4.83 6.47 19.01
N LEU A 52 3.49 6.47 19.17
CA LEU A 52 2.79 7.47 19.99
C LEU A 52 2.72 7.09 21.48
N VAL A 53 3.11 5.87 21.86
CA VAL A 53 3.06 5.46 23.28
C VAL A 53 4.23 6.08 24.05
N PRO A 54 3.95 6.83 25.15
CA PRO A 54 5.00 7.46 25.95
C PRO A 54 6.02 6.45 26.49
N GLU A 55 7.28 6.89 26.59
CA GLU A 55 8.39 6.06 27.10
C GLU A 55 8.14 5.59 28.55
N SER A 56 7.37 6.35 29.34
CA SER A 56 7.02 6.00 30.71
C SER A 56 6.10 4.77 30.83
N VAL A 57 5.48 4.32 29.74
CA VAL A 57 4.61 3.14 29.74
C VAL A 57 5.46 1.88 29.77
N SER A 58 5.27 1.07 30.83
CA SER A 58 6.03 -0.18 31.01
C SER A 58 5.85 -1.14 29.84
N GLY A 59 6.88 -1.94 29.54
CA GLY A 59 6.83 -2.94 28.47
C GLY A 59 5.70 -3.96 28.64
N LYS A 60 5.33 -4.32 29.88
CA LYS A 60 4.17 -5.18 30.17
C LYS A 60 2.87 -4.50 29.74
N ARG A 61 2.68 -3.23 30.13
CA ARG A 61 1.48 -2.48 29.79
C ARG A 61 1.36 -2.24 28.28
N ARG A 62 2.49 -1.93 27.62
CA ARG A 62 2.56 -1.84 26.15
C ARG A 62 2.06 -3.13 25.50
N LYS A 63 2.58 -4.29 25.90
CA LYS A 63 2.13 -5.60 25.38
C LYS A 63 0.64 -5.85 25.62
N GLU A 64 0.11 -5.52 26.80
CA GLU A 64 -1.32 -5.68 27.11
C GLU A 64 -2.23 -4.83 26.20
N ILE A 65 -1.80 -3.60 25.87
CA ILE A 65 -2.61 -2.69 25.05
C ILE A 65 -2.66 -3.14 23.58
N PHE A 66 -1.56 -3.68 23.05
CA PHE A 66 -1.45 -4.15 21.66
C PHE A 66 -1.77 -5.64 21.47
N ASN A 67 -2.07 -6.39 22.54
CA ASN A 67 -2.54 -7.76 22.40
C ASN A 67 -3.93 -7.78 21.74
N TYR A 68 -4.36 -8.94 21.25
CA TYR A 68 -5.63 -9.08 20.53
C TYR A 68 -6.85 -8.60 21.32
N SER A 69 -6.86 -8.79 22.64
CA SER A 69 -7.93 -8.34 23.55
C SER A 69 -7.78 -6.87 24.02
N GLY A 70 -6.71 -6.21 23.61
CA GLY A 70 -6.33 -4.88 24.05
C GLY A 70 -6.92 -3.79 23.16
N ALA A 71 -6.76 -2.54 23.58
CA ALA A 71 -7.36 -1.38 22.89
C ALA A 71 -6.88 -1.22 21.44
N PHE A 72 -5.64 -1.61 21.13
CA PHE A 72 -5.08 -1.58 19.77
C PHE A 72 -5.01 -2.99 19.12
N GLY A 73 -5.74 -3.95 19.67
CA GLY A 73 -5.65 -5.38 19.29
C GLY A 73 -6.18 -5.73 17.91
N THR A 74 -7.11 -4.94 17.37
CA THR A 74 -7.70 -5.18 16.04
C THR A 74 -7.47 -3.99 15.10
N LEU A 75 -7.55 -4.25 13.79
CA LEU A 75 -7.52 -3.18 12.79
C LEU A 75 -8.66 -2.18 12.99
N SER A 76 -9.87 -2.66 13.27
CA SER A 76 -11.04 -1.80 13.51
C SER A 76 -10.82 -0.88 14.70
N SER A 77 -10.37 -1.41 15.84
CA SER A 77 -10.14 -0.60 17.05
C SER A 77 -9.07 0.47 16.82
N LYS A 78 -8.00 0.15 16.07
CA LYS A 78 -6.96 1.11 15.69
C LYS A 78 -7.53 2.25 14.84
N LEU A 79 -8.39 1.94 13.87
CA LEU A 79 -9.03 2.93 13.01
C LEU A 79 -10.03 3.82 13.78
N ASP A 80 -10.85 3.23 14.63
CA ASP A 80 -11.81 3.96 15.47
C ASP A 80 -11.08 4.96 16.38
N ILE A 81 -9.99 4.52 17.02
CA ILE A 81 -9.17 5.39 17.87
C ILE A 81 -8.48 6.47 17.03
N ALA A 82 -7.93 6.12 15.87
CA ALA A 82 -7.28 7.10 14.99
C ALA A 82 -8.27 8.20 14.56
N LEU A 83 -9.51 7.85 14.25
CA LEU A 83 -10.55 8.79 13.86
C LEU A 83 -11.00 9.66 15.03
N VAL A 84 -11.40 9.06 16.15
CA VAL A 84 -11.94 9.78 17.32
C VAL A 84 -10.89 10.71 17.94
N CYS A 85 -9.62 10.32 17.91
CA CYS A 85 -8.51 11.16 18.36
C CYS A 85 -7.98 12.11 17.28
N ARG A 86 -8.60 12.16 16.09
CA ARG A 86 -8.21 13.02 14.95
C ARG A 86 -6.76 12.85 14.50
N LEU A 87 -6.25 11.62 14.61
CA LEU A 87 -4.89 11.24 14.24
C LEU A 87 -4.78 10.89 12.75
N LEU A 88 -5.87 10.44 12.14
CA LEU A 88 -6.02 10.26 10.70
C LEU A 88 -7.30 10.94 10.22
N SER A 89 -7.34 11.36 8.96
CA SER A 89 -8.56 11.92 8.37
C SER A 89 -9.64 10.85 8.17
N SER A 90 -10.90 11.28 8.15
CA SER A 90 -12.04 10.40 7.87
C SER A 90 -11.89 9.64 6.56
N GLU A 91 -11.35 10.29 5.54
CA GLU A 91 -11.15 9.73 4.20
C GLU A 91 -10.21 8.53 4.22
N ILE A 92 -9.06 8.66 4.91
CA ILE A 92 -8.08 7.58 5.04
C ILE A 92 -8.67 6.44 5.86
N VAL A 93 -9.36 6.77 6.95
CA VAL A 93 -10.02 5.77 7.82
C VAL A 93 -11.06 4.98 7.03
N ASP A 94 -11.93 5.66 6.29
CA ASP A 94 -12.98 5.05 5.48
C ASP A 94 -12.40 4.17 4.36
N ALA A 95 -11.33 4.63 3.70
CA ALA A 95 -10.60 3.83 2.70
C ALA A 95 -10.08 2.52 3.31
N ILE A 96 -9.46 2.56 4.49
CA ILE A 96 -8.95 1.36 5.17
C ILE A 96 -10.09 0.46 5.66
N HIS A 97 -11.20 1.02 6.14
CA HIS A 97 -12.39 0.26 6.50
C HIS A 97 -12.97 -0.49 5.29
N LYS A 98 -13.04 0.16 4.12
CA LYS A 98 -13.44 -0.50 2.87
C LYS A 98 -12.47 -1.61 2.47
N MET A 99 -11.16 -1.37 2.54
CA MET A 99 -10.15 -2.42 2.31
C MET A 99 -10.31 -3.62 3.24
N ARG A 100 -10.58 -3.37 4.53
CA ARG A 100 -10.88 -4.43 5.52
C ARG A 100 -12.12 -5.21 5.14
N LYS A 101 -13.17 -4.54 4.67
CA LYS A 101 -14.40 -5.19 4.23
C LYS A 101 -14.14 -6.11 3.02
N ILE A 102 -13.44 -5.60 2.00
CA ILE A 102 -13.02 -6.40 0.84
C ILE A 102 -12.24 -7.64 1.30
N ARG A 103 -11.25 -7.47 2.19
CA ARG A 103 -10.49 -8.59 2.76
C ARG A 103 -11.37 -9.63 3.45
N ASN A 104 -12.32 -9.19 4.28
CA ASN A 104 -13.22 -10.10 5.01
C ASN A 104 -14.15 -10.87 4.05
N ASP A 105 -14.73 -10.17 3.08
CA ASP A 105 -15.62 -10.78 2.07
C ASP A 105 -14.85 -11.86 1.29
N LEU A 106 -13.62 -11.57 0.89
CA LEU A 106 -12.74 -12.51 0.16
C LEU A 106 -12.24 -13.67 1.01
N ALA A 107 -12.01 -13.45 2.31
CA ALA A 107 -11.60 -14.50 3.24
C ALA A 107 -12.71 -15.54 3.47
N HIS A 108 -13.97 -15.11 3.43
CA HIS A 108 -15.13 -15.99 3.61
C HIS A 108 -15.65 -16.60 2.30
N GLN A 109 -15.17 -16.13 1.14
CA GLN A 109 -15.57 -16.66 -0.16
C GLN A 109 -14.98 -18.06 -0.38
N THR A 110 -15.84 -19.04 -0.67
CA THR A 110 -15.43 -20.42 -0.92
C THR A 110 -15.02 -20.68 -2.37
N LEU A 111 -15.52 -19.86 -3.30
CA LEU A 111 -15.19 -19.95 -4.72
C LEU A 111 -13.93 -19.16 -5.07
N ALA A 112 -13.27 -19.56 -6.17
CA ALA A 112 -12.23 -18.75 -6.79
C ALA A 112 -12.79 -17.41 -7.25
N PHE A 113 -11.98 -16.35 -7.19
CA PHE A 113 -12.33 -15.02 -7.65
C PHE A 113 -11.14 -14.39 -8.38
N ASN A 114 -11.39 -13.34 -9.15
CA ASN A 114 -10.36 -12.53 -9.77
C ASN A 114 -10.40 -11.10 -9.21
N LEU A 115 -9.24 -10.48 -8.96
CA LEU A 115 -9.18 -9.08 -8.51
C LEU A 115 -9.84 -8.11 -9.49
N LYS A 116 -9.91 -8.46 -10.78
CA LYS A 116 -10.64 -7.71 -11.79
C LYS A 116 -12.12 -7.52 -11.44
N ASP A 117 -12.74 -8.49 -10.77
CA ASP A 117 -14.13 -8.42 -10.32
C ASP A 117 -14.32 -7.42 -9.16
N TYR A 118 -13.22 -7.03 -8.51
CA TYR A 118 -13.18 -6.08 -7.40
C TYR A 118 -12.63 -4.71 -7.79
N GLN A 119 -12.40 -4.47 -9.09
CA GLN A 119 -11.73 -3.27 -9.56
C GLN A 119 -12.52 -1.98 -9.22
N VAL A 120 -13.85 -2.03 -9.33
CA VAL A 120 -14.72 -0.90 -8.95
C VAL A 120 -14.58 -0.58 -7.47
N GLN A 121 -14.54 -1.61 -6.62
CA GLN A 121 -14.39 -1.48 -5.18
C GLN A 121 -13.02 -0.88 -4.82
N PHE A 122 -11.95 -1.24 -5.54
CA PHE A 122 -10.65 -0.60 -5.37
C PHE A 122 -10.65 0.86 -5.81
N TYR A 123 -11.31 1.21 -6.94
CA TYR A 123 -11.47 2.61 -7.32
C TYR A 123 -12.25 3.39 -6.26
N GLU A 124 -13.33 2.84 -5.72
CA GLU A 124 -14.04 3.47 -4.61
C GLU A 124 -13.16 3.67 -3.37
N VAL A 125 -12.27 2.74 -3.04
CA VAL A 125 -11.31 2.90 -1.94
C VAL A 125 -10.36 4.06 -2.24
N PHE A 126 -9.78 4.09 -3.44
CA PHE A 126 -8.72 5.04 -3.77
C PHE A 126 -9.25 6.45 -4.00
N SER A 127 -10.46 6.61 -4.54
CA SER A 127 -11.11 7.91 -4.69
C SER A 127 -11.46 8.56 -3.34
N LEU A 128 -11.61 7.77 -2.27
CA LEU A 128 -11.77 8.34 -0.92
C LEU A 128 -10.51 9.09 -0.49
N ILE A 129 -9.33 8.56 -0.78
CA ILE A 129 -8.03 9.14 -0.36
C ILE A 129 -7.86 10.57 -0.88
N GLY A 130 -8.31 10.82 -2.11
CA GLY A 130 -8.35 12.16 -2.67
C GLY A 130 -8.76 12.20 -4.14
N PRO A 131 -9.15 13.37 -4.66
CA PRO A 131 -9.55 13.51 -6.05
C PRO A 131 -8.46 13.07 -7.02
N GLY A 132 -8.79 12.11 -7.90
CA GLY A 132 -7.88 11.62 -8.95
C GLY A 132 -6.81 10.65 -8.48
N VAL A 133 -6.81 10.24 -7.20
CA VAL A 133 -5.85 9.25 -6.69
C VAL A 133 -6.06 7.88 -7.34
N ASP A 134 -7.30 7.49 -7.59
CA ASP A 134 -7.67 6.27 -8.32
C ASP A 134 -7.09 6.26 -9.76
N VAL A 135 -7.23 7.37 -10.48
CA VAL A 135 -6.66 7.53 -11.83
C VAL A 135 -5.14 7.51 -11.78
N GLY A 136 -4.55 8.18 -10.78
CA GLY A 136 -3.10 8.18 -10.55
C GLY A 136 -2.56 6.77 -10.32
N ILE A 137 -3.21 5.98 -9.46
CA ILE A 137 -2.85 4.59 -9.19
C ILE A 137 -2.95 3.74 -10.45
N ASN A 138 -4.04 3.87 -11.21
CA ASN A 138 -4.20 3.15 -12.46
C ASN A 138 -3.05 3.45 -13.43
N ARG A 139 -2.72 4.73 -13.61
CA ARG A 139 -1.62 5.16 -14.48
C ARG A 139 -0.27 4.61 -14.01
N MET A 140 0.03 4.75 -12.71
CA MET A 140 1.25 4.21 -12.12
C MET A 140 1.35 2.69 -12.29
N ALA A 141 0.24 1.98 -12.14
CA ALA A 141 0.18 0.53 -12.34
C ALA A 141 0.51 0.17 -13.79
N VAL A 142 -0.13 0.82 -14.77
CA VAL A 142 0.14 0.56 -16.19
C VAL A 142 1.60 0.87 -16.55
N GLU A 143 2.11 2.03 -16.14
CA GLU A 143 3.50 2.44 -16.41
C GLU A 143 4.51 1.45 -15.79
N ALA A 144 4.33 1.10 -14.51
CA ALA A 144 5.24 0.19 -13.80
C ALA A 144 5.15 -1.25 -14.35
N MET A 145 3.97 -1.71 -14.75
CA MET A 145 3.77 -3.01 -15.39
C MET A 145 4.48 -3.11 -16.72
N MET A 146 4.31 -2.09 -17.57
CA MET A 146 4.96 -2.03 -18.88
C MET A 146 6.48 -2.01 -18.72
N GLU A 147 7.00 -1.19 -17.81
CA GLU A 147 8.43 -1.11 -17.52
C GLU A 147 8.98 -2.45 -16.99
N ASN A 148 8.24 -3.12 -16.08
CA ASN A 148 8.61 -4.44 -15.58
C ASN A 148 8.63 -5.50 -16.70
N MET A 149 7.66 -5.46 -17.61
CA MET A 149 7.59 -6.39 -18.73
C MET A 149 8.71 -6.14 -19.74
N LEU A 150 8.94 -4.90 -20.15
CA LEU A 150 10.03 -4.55 -21.06
C LEU A 150 11.38 -4.97 -20.49
N THR A 151 11.61 -4.74 -19.21
CA THR A 151 12.83 -5.15 -18.52
C THR A 151 13.01 -6.67 -18.51
N LYS A 152 11.93 -7.43 -18.28
CA LYS A 152 11.97 -8.89 -18.37
C LYS A 152 12.27 -9.38 -19.77
N LEU A 153 11.64 -8.81 -20.79
CA LEU A 153 11.83 -9.21 -22.18
C LEU A 153 13.25 -8.93 -22.65
N THR A 154 13.83 -7.77 -22.32
CA THR A 154 15.22 -7.43 -22.70
C THR A 154 16.26 -8.27 -21.96
N ASN A 155 15.93 -8.76 -20.77
CA ASN A 155 16.82 -9.62 -19.97
C ASN A 155 16.60 -11.12 -20.22
N THR A 156 15.63 -11.49 -21.05
CA THR A 156 15.38 -12.89 -21.41
C THR A 156 16.31 -13.27 -22.55
N GLU A 157 17.00 -14.40 -22.46
CA GLU A 157 17.82 -14.92 -23.54
C GLU A 157 16.95 -15.50 -24.66
N ASN A 158 17.45 -15.40 -25.90
CA ASN A 158 16.80 -15.98 -27.05
C ASN A 158 16.82 -17.53 -26.94
N PRO A 159 15.67 -18.21 -27.00
CA PRO A 159 15.60 -19.67 -26.82
C PRO A 159 16.21 -20.46 -27.97
N ILE A 160 16.52 -19.82 -29.10
CA ILE A 160 17.09 -20.43 -30.30
C ILE A 160 18.55 -20.00 -30.47
N GLU A 161 18.89 -18.76 -30.12
CA GLU A 161 20.23 -18.19 -30.27
C GLU A 161 20.89 -17.97 -28.90
N GLU A 162 21.69 -18.96 -28.47
CA GLU A 162 22.38 -18.94 -27.18
C GLU A 162 23.28 -17.69 -27.02
N GLY A 163 23.19 -17.03 -25.87
CA GLY A 163 23.98 -15.84 -25.55
C GLY A 163 23.50 -14.53 -26.20
N LYS A 164 22.37 -14.54 -26.92
CA LYS A 164 21.73 -13.32 -27.44
C LYS A 164 20.49 -12.94 -26.65
N PRO A 165 20.20 -11.64 -26.48
CA PRO A 165 18.94 -11.23 -25.87
C PRO A 165 17.76 -11.58 -26.81
N LEU A 166 16.60 -11.81 -26.21
CA LEU A 166 15.35 -12.04 -26.95
C LEU A 166 14.94 -10.81 -27.77
N PHE A 167 15.29 -9.61 -27.29
CA PHE A 167 15.11 -8.33 -27.97
C PHE A 167 16.35 -7.46 -27.76
N GLU A 168 16.80 -6.76 -28.80
CA GLU A 168 18.00 -5.90 -28.77
C GLU A 168 17.80 -4.66 -27.88
N GLY A 169 16.54 -4.29 -27.61
CA GLY A 169 16.23 -3.22 -26.69
C GLY A 169 14.74 -3.02 -26.44
N LYS A 170 14.43 -2.07 -25.55
CA LYS A 170 13.05 -1.77 -25.14
C LYS A 170 12.15 -1.32 -26.30
N GLY A 171 12.71 -0.66 -27.32
CA GLY A 171 11.94 -0.20 -28.48
C GLY A 171 11.38 -1.37 -29.30
N GLU A 172 12.21 -2.36 -29.60
CA GLU A 172 11.82 -3.57 -30.31
C GLU A 172 10.82 -4.40 -29.48
N ALA A 173 11.09 -4.56 -28.18
CA ALA A 173 10.17 -5.24 -27.27
C ALA A 173 8.80 -4.54 -27.18
N LEU A 174 8.77 -3.19 -27.16
CA LEU A 174 7.54 -2.42 -27.15
C LEU A 174 6.74 -2.57 -28.46
N GLU A 175 7.43 -2.53 -29.60
CA GLU A 175 6.80 -2.74 -30.90
C GLU A 175 6.14 -4.13 -30.97
N TYR A 176 6.86 -5.17 -30.55
CA TYR A 176 6.32 -6.53 -30.43
C TYR A 176 5.05 -6.58 -29.54
N LEU A 177 5.10 -5.97 -28.35
CA LEU A 177 3.97 -5.94 -27.43
C LEU A 177 2.75 -5.22 -28.02
N SER A 178 2.98 -4.11 -28.73
CA SER A 178 1.91 -3.32 -29.34
C SER A 178 1.16 -4.09 -30.44
N GLN A 179 1.83 -5.03 -31.09
CA GLN A 179 1.28 -5.86 -32.16
C GLN A 179 0.66 -7.17 -31.63
N ASN A 180 0.89 -7.51 -30.36
CA ASN A 180 0.44 -8.77 -29.77
C ASN A 180 -0.69 -8.57 -28.74
N GLY A 181 -1.93 -8.59 -29.23
CA GLY A 181 -3.12 -8.36 -28.41
C GLY A 181 -3.33 -9.37 -27.27
N GLU A 182 -2.84 -10.61 -27.40
CA GLU A 182 -2.94 -11.60 -26.31
C GLU A 182 -2.06 -11.23 -25.11
N VAL A 183 -0.88 -10.66 -25.36
CA VAL A 183 -0.01 -10.19 -24.29
C VAL A 183 -0.62 -9.00 -23.55
N LEU A 184 -1.26 -8.09 -24.28
CA LEU A 184 -1.99 -6.96 -23.70
C LEU A 184 -3.13 -7.44 -22.78
N LYS A 185 -3.87 -8.49 -23.16
CA LYS A 185 -4.91 -9.08 -22.29
C LYS A 185 -4.33 -9.61 -20.97
N VAL A 186 -3.19 -10.31 -21.02
CA VAL A 186 -2.52 -10.82 -19.81
C VAL A 186 -2.10 -9.66 -18.89
N LEU A 187 -1.67 -8.53 -19.44
CA LEU A 187 -1.37 -7.33 -18.66
C LEU A 187 -2.63 -6.73 -18.05
N GLU A 188 -3.73 -6.63 -18.79
CA GLU A 188 -5.01 -6.16 -18.24
C GLU A 188 -5.51 -7.03 -17.08
N GLU A 189 -5.33 -8.34 -17.15
CA GLU A 189 -5.69 -9.27 -16.07
C GLU A 189 -4.82 -9.10 -14.82
N LYS A 190 -3.55 -8.73 -14.98
CA LYS A 190 -2.63 -8.50 -13.85
C LYS A 190 -2.75 -7.09 -13.26
N ARG A 191 -3.33 -6.13 -13.98
CA ARG A 191 -3.42 -4.72 -13.58
C ARG A 191 -4.03 -4.50 -12.19
N PRO A 192 -5.14 -5.14 -11.82
CA PRO A 192 -5.75 -4.94 -10.49
C PRO A 192 -4.80 -5.27 -9.33
N ARG A 193 -3.87 -6.22 -9.51
CA ARG A 193 -2.87 -6.57 -8.49
C ARG A 193 -1.81 -5.48 -8.31
N TRP A 194 -1.41 -4.83 -9.40
CA TRP A 194 -0.51 -3.68 -9.35
C TRP A 194 -1.21 -2.46 -8.74
N GLU A 195 -2.46 -2.19 -9.12
CA GLU A 195 -3.28 -1.15 -8.52
C GLU A 195 -3.40 -1.36 -6.99
N LEU A 196 -3.67 -2.59 -6.56
CA LEU A 196 -3.68 -2.96 -5.14
C LEU A 196 -2.34 -2.70 -4.46
N ALA A 197 -1.23 -3.17 -5.03
CA ALA A 197 0.10 -3.02 -4.43
C ALA A 197 0.53 -1.54 -4.31
N ILE A 198 0.23 -0.72 -5.31
CA ILE A 198 0.49 0.73 -5.28
C ILE A 198 -0.45 1.42 -4.28
N GLY A 199 -1.73 1.08 -4.28
CA GLY A 199 -2.72 1.67 -3.37
C GLY A 199 -2.40 1.39 -1.90
N VAL A 200 -1.97 0.17 -1.57
CA VAL A 200 -1.47 -0.18 -0.24
C VAL A 200 -0.22 0.64 0.11
N ALA A 201 0.72 0.83 -0.83
CA ALA A 201 1.90 1.68 -0.62
C ALA A 201 1.50 3.12 -0.27
N ILE A 202 0.53 3.69 -0.98
CA ILE A 202 0.01 5.04 -0.74
C ILE A 202 -0.61 5.13 0.65
N ILE A 203 -1.47 4.19 1.03
CA ILE A 203 -2.08 4.17 2.37
C ILE A 203 -1.01 4.09 3.46
N CYS A 204 -0.04 3.19 3.34
CA CYS A 204 1.05 3.05 4.30
C CYS A 204 1.91 4.32 4.37
N GLY A 205 2.22 4.92 3.22
CA GLY A 205 2.94 6.19 3.16
C GLY A 205 2.17 7.35 3.79
N LEU A 206 0.84 7.40 3.64
CA LEU A 206 0.00 8.39 4.31
C LEU A 206 -0.01 8.18 5.84
N ILE A 207 -0.06 6.93 6.31
CA ILE A 207 0.05 6.63 7.75
C ILE A 207 1.38 7.19 8.30
N LEU A 208 2.49 6.99 7.59
CA LEU A 208 3.80 7.55 7.97
C LEU A 208 3.80 9.08 7.95
N LEU A 209 3.26 9.69 6.90
CA LEU A 209 3.14 11.15 6.80
C LEU A 209 2.39 11.76 7.99
N TYR A 210 1.28 11.14 8.41
CA TYR A 210 0.53 11.59 9.60
C TYR A 210 1.30 11.31 10.88
N ARG A 211 1.98 10.18 10.99
CA ARG A 211 2.83 9.85 12.14
C ARG A 211 3.86 10.93 12.36
N ASP A 212 4.61 11.29 11.33
CA ASP A 212 5.75 12.20 11.45
C ASP A 212 5.27 13.60 11.86
N LYS A 213 4.19 14.09 11.22
CA LYS A 213 3.53 15.36 11.62
C LYS A 213 3.11 15.38 13.09
N ILE A 214 2.61 14.26 13.59
CA ILE A 214 2.19 14.14 15.00
C ILE A 214 3.41 14.04 15.92
N SER A 215 4.41 13.24 15.58
CA SER A 215 5.64 13.06 16.35
C SER A 215 6.44 14.36 16.49
N ASP A 216 6.54 15.15 15.42
CA ASP A 216 7.16 16.48 15.45
C ASP A 216 6.48 17.42 16.46
N SER A 217 5.21 17.14 16.75
CA SER A 217 4.37 17.93 17.63
C SER A 217 4.32 17.36 19.07
N LEU A 218 4.50 16.04 19.24
CA LEU A 218 4.42 15.30 20.51
C LEU A 218 5.81 14.84 20.98
N ASP A 219 6.59 15.75 21.56
CA ASP A 219 7.87 15.43 22.19
C ASP A 219 7.70 15.01 23.67
N GLY A 220 8.26 13.85 24.05
CA GLY A 220 8.29 13.33 25.42
C GLY A 220 6.91 12.98 26.01
N ASN A 221 6.53 13.65 27.11
CA ASN A 221 5.25 13.44 27.81
C ASN A 221 4.15 14.44 27.39
N LYS A 222 4.36 15.18 26.29
CA LYS A 222 3.38 16.10 25.76
C LYS A 222 2.12 15.35 25.35
N THR A 223 0.96 15.93 25.67
CA THR A 223 -0.34 15.35 25.32
C THR A 223 -0.85 15.98 24.04
N ILE A 224 -1.85 15.38 23.39
CA ILE A 224 -2.50 15.98 22.21
C ILE A 224 -3.02 17.41 22.50
N LEU A 225 -3.37 17.72 23.76
CA LEU A 225 -3.76 19.08 24.16
C LEU A 225 -2.66 20.11 23.94
N SER A 226 -1.38 19.74 24.09
CA SER A 226 -0.27 20.68 23.87
C SER A 226 -0.13 21.11 22.41
N LEU A 227 -0.84 20.45 21.48
CA LEU A 227 -0.88 20.83 20.07
C LEU A 227 -1.86 21.97 19.79
N LEU A 228 -2.84 22.20 20.69
CA LEU A 228 -3.87 23.22 20.53
C LEU A 228 -3.44 24.61 21.05
N GLY A 229 -2.31 24.69 21.76
CA GLY A 229 -1.82 25.92 22.41
C GLY A 229 -0.78 26.71 21.60
N SER A 230 -0.49 26.31 20.37
CA SER A 230 0.56 26.93 19.52
C SER A 230 0.02 27.91 18.48
N GLN A 231 -1.16 28.51 18.72
CA GLN A 231 -1.71 29.59 17.87
C GLN A 231 -1.42 30.98 18.44
#